data_AF-A0A2H0Q9P2-F1
#
_entry.id   AF-A0A2H0Q9P2-F1
#
_cell.length_a   1.000
_cell.length_b   1.000
_cell.length_c   1.000
_cell.angle_alpha   90.00
_cell.angle_beta   90.00
_cell.angle_gamma   90.00
#
_symmetry.space_group_name_H-M   'P 1'
#
loop_
_entity.id
_entity.type
_entity.pdbx_description
1 polymer ?
#
loop_
_entity_poly.entity_id
_entity_poly.type
_entity_poly.pdbx_seq_one_letter_code
_entity_poly.pdbx_strand_id
1 'polypeptide(L)'
;MKMITLSLIAILSYSSFAKEAPKLVFPKDEIISVETNDGDYATISEVEYNIVKINGVSLVKSYLVIDLSSKTPVKEIHLSDGQIIRAERAGAALSGGDAGGGGKN
;
A
#
# COMPACT_ATOMS: atom_id res chain seq x y z
N MET A 1 2.23 41.67 -17.69
CA MET A 1 2.74 40.32 -17.41
C MET A 1 2.83 40.14 -15.90
N LYS A 2 2.09 39.18 -15.35
CA LYS A 2 2.06 38.85 -13.92
C LYS A 2 3.19 37.86 -13.64
N MET A 3 4.18 38.25 -12.84
CA MET A 3 5.07 37.31 -12.15
C MET A 3 4.71 37.40 -10.67
N ILE A 4 3.91 36.44 -10.20
CA ILE A 4 3.66 36.24 -8.78
C ILE A 4 4.57 35.09 -8.36
N THR A 5 5.64 35.45 -7.67
CA THR A 5 6.55 34.51 -7.02
C THR A 5 5.79 33.77 -5.94
N LEU A 6 5.55 32.46 -6.12
CA LEU A 6 5.02 31.61 -5.05
C LEU A 6 6.18 31.17 -4.15
N SER A 7 6.36 31.87 -3.05
CA SER A 7 7.15 31.38 -1.93
C SER A 7 6.34 30.31 -1.20
N LEU A 8 6.68 29.04 -1.36
CA LEU A 8 6.16 27.97 -0.50
C LEU A 8 7.28 27.50 0.44
N ILE A 9 7.40 28.19 1.57
CA ILE A 9 8.08 27.65 2.75
C ILE A 9 7.00 27.18 3.69
N ALA A 10 6.87 25.86 3.83
CA ALA A 10 6.26 25.23 4.98
C ALA A 10 7.19 24.11 5.43
N ILE A 11 8.26 24.48 6.13
CA ILE A 11 8.97 23.56 7.01
C ILE A 11 8.11 23.49 8.28
N LEU A 12 7.11 22.59 8.28
CA LEU A 12 6.47 22.19 9.53
C LEU A 12 7.32 21.08 10.13
N SER A 13 8.27 21.50 10.95
CA SER A 13 8.97 20.66 11.91
C SER A 13 7.96 20.09 12.91
N TYR A 14 7.34 18.96 12.57
CA TYR A 14 6.75 18.07 13.57
C TYR A 14 7.71 16.90 13.78
N SER A 15 8.51 17.04 14.83
CA SER A 15 9.20 15.94 15.48
C SER A 15 8.19 14.89 15.95
N SER A 16 8.09 13.81 15.19
CA SER A 16 7.78 12.48 15.71
C SER A 16 8.18 11.51 14.61
N PHE A 17 9.29 10.79 14.78
CA PHE A 17 9.52 9.58 14.03
C PHE A 17 8.51 8.54 14.54
N ALA A 18 7.23 8.74 14.18
CA ALA A 18 6.30 7.64 14.13
C ALA A 18 6.94 6.67 13.15
N LYS A 19 7.43 5.53 13.66
CA LYS A 19 7.86 4.41 12.84
C LYS A 19 6.67 4.14 11.92
N GLU A 20 6.77 4.58 10.66
CA GLU A 20 5.66 4.44 9.74
C GLU A 20 5.28 2.96 9.74
N ALA A 21 3.99 2.69 9.93
CA ALA A 21 3.49 1.35 9.84
C ALA A 21 3.99 0.74 8.51
N PRO A 22 4.49 -0.50 8.50
CA PRO A 22 4.94 -1.12 7.27
C PRO A 22 3.79 -1.12 6.26
N LYS A 23 4.07 -0.62 5.06
CA LYS A 23 3.10 -0.49 3.96
C LYS A 23 3.54 -1.35 2.78
N LEU A 24 2.58 -1.95 2.10
CA LEU A 24 2.76 -2.43 0.73
C LEU A 24 2.24 -1.36 -0.23
N VAL A 25 2.97 -1.15 -1.33
CA VAL A 25 2.61 -0.19 -2.35
C VAL A 25 2.66 -0.88 -3.70
N PHE A 26 1.55 -0.83 -4.44
CA PHE A 26 1.43 -1.42 -5.77
C PHE A 26 0.89 -0.40 -6.77
N PRO A 27 1.34 -0.42 -8.03
CA PRO A 27 0.68 0.33 -9.10
C PRO A 27 -0.77 -0.15 -9.20
N LYS A 28 -1.73 0.78 -9.17
CA LYS A 28 -3.16 0.41 -9.15
C LYS A 28 -3.58 -0.36 -10.41
N ASP A 29 -2.92 -0.11 -11.55
CA ASP A 29 -3.20 -0.73 -12.83
C ASP A 29 -2.72 -2.21 -12.89
N GLU A 30 -1.90 -2.62 -11.93
CA GLU A 30 -1.45 -4.01 -11.76
C GLU A 30 -2.35 -4.81 -10.81
N ILE A 31 -3.30 -4.17 -10.13
CA ILE A 31 -4.18 -4.80 -9.15
C ILE A 31 -5.61 -4.90 -9.67
N ILE A 32 -6.21 -6.08 -9.57
CA ILE A 32 -7.64 -6.29 -9.84
C ILE A 32 -8.44 -6.03 -8.56
N SER A 33 -8.04 -6.67 -7.46
CA SER A 33 -8.80 -6.68 -6.21
C SER A 33 -7.96 -7.00 -5.00
N VAL A 34 -8.55 -6.74 -3.83
CA VAL A 34 -8.01 -7.07 -2.52
C VAL A 34 -9.06 -7.78 -1.67
N GLU A 35 -8.61 -8.71 -0.85
CA GLU A 35 -9.43 -9.43 0.13
C GLU A 35 -8.81 -9.28 1.53
N THR A 36 -9.61 -9.01 2.55
CA THR A 36 -9.18 -8.99 3.96
C THR A 36 -9.39 -10.32 4.65
N ASN A 37 -8.71 -10.52 5.79
CA ASN A 37 -8.91 -11.71 6.63
C ASN A 37 -10.34 -11.84 7.18
N ASP A 38 -11.10 -10.75 7.26
CA ASP A 38 -12.48 -10.75 7.72
C ASP A 38 -13.49 -11.07 6.59
N GLY A 39 -12.99 -11.28 5.36
CA GLY A 39 -13.79 -11.60 4.19
C GLY A 39 -14.30 -10.38 3.40
N ASP A 40 -13.86 -9.16 3.76
CA ASP A 40 -14.15 -8.00 2.92
C ASP A 40 -13.40 -8.14 1.60
N TYR A 41 -14.08 -7.84 0.50
CA TYR A 41 -13.53 -7.87 -0.84
C TYR A 41 -13.83 -6.57 -1.55
N ALA A 42 -12.86 -6.03 -2.27
CA ALA A 42 -13.06 -4.89 -3.16
C ALA A 42 -12.18 -5.00 -4.40
N THR A 43 -12.76 -4.69 -5.55
CA THR A 43 -11.99 -4.37 -6.75
C THR A 43 -11.34 -3.00 -6.62
N ILE A 44 -10.26 -2.75 -7.36
CA ILE A 44 -9.62 -1.44 -7.38
C ILE A 44 -10.56 -0.34 -7.84
N SER A 45 -11.42 -0.61 -8.82
CA SER A 45 -12.40 0.37 -9.27
C SER A 45 -13.38 0.73 -8.16
N GLU A 46 -13.83 -0.24 -7.35
CA GLU A 46 -14.71 0.04 -6.21
C GLU A 46 -14.05 0.90 -5.14
N VAL A 47 -12.75 0.69 -4.89
CA VAL A 47 -11.97 1.53 -3.97
C VAL A 47 -11.78 2.94 -4.56
N GLU A 48 -11.47 3.05 -5.86
CA GLU A 48 -11.25 4.33 -6.57
C GLU A 48 -12.52 5.19 -6.58
N TYR A 49 -13.66 4.59 -6.89
CA TYR A 49 -14.95 5.26 -6.90
C TYR A 49 -15.58 5.38 -5.51
N ASN A 50 -14.85 5.01 -4.44
CA ASN A 50 -15.31 5.08 -3.04
C ASN A 50 -16.63 4.30 -2.79
N ILE A 51 -16.89 3.26 -3.57
CA ILE A 51 -18.05 2.36 -3.42
C ILE A 51 -17.84 1.45 -2.21
N VAL A 52 -16.62 0.91 -2.08
CA VAL A 52 -16.22 0.06 -0.95
C VAL A 52 -15.02 0.69 -0.26
N LYS A 53 -15.04 0.72 1.07
CA LYS A 53 -13.93 1.22 1.91
C LYS A 53 -13.42 0.09 2.78
N ILE A 54 -12.17 -0.30 2.55
CA ILE A 54 -11.48 -1.30 3.38
C ILE A 54 -10.50 -0.58 4.30
N ASN A 55 -10.55 -0.89 5.59
CA ASN A 55 -9.67 -0.27 6.57
C ASN A 55 -8.21 -0.71 6.35
N GLY A 56 -7.32 0.26 6.25
CA GLY A 56 -5.91 0.03 5.91
C GLY A 56 -5.63 -0.09 4.42
N VAL A 57 -6.65 0.03 3.55
CA VAL A 57 -6.44 0.10 2.10
C VAL A 57 -6.80 1.50 1.63
N SER A 58 -5.90 2.13 0.87
CA SER A 58 -6.12 3.46 0.31
C SER A 58 -5.50 3.58 -1.07
N LEU A 59 -6.08 4.45 -1.89
CA LEU A 59 -5.48 4.85 -3.16
C LEU A 59 -4.82 6.21 -3.00
N VAL A 60 -3.53 6.28 -3.31
CA VAL A 60 -2.75 7.52 -3.31
C VAL A 60 -2.21 7.72 -4.71
N LYS A 61 -2.78 8.69 -5.43
CA LYS A 61 -2.51 8.92 -6.86
C LYS A 61 -2.77 7.65 -7.68
N SER A 62 -1.74 7.06 -8.30
CA SER A 62 -1.83 5.84 -9.11
C SER A 62 -1.41 4.58 -8.36
N TYR A 63 -1.32 4.64 -7.03
CA TYR A 63 -0.85 3.51 -6.22
C TYR A 63 -1.89 3.07 -5.21
N LEU A 64 -2.04 1.77 -5.08
CA LEU A 64 -2.68 1.13 -3.93
C LEU A 64 -1.68 1.08 -2.78
N VAL A 65 -2.10 1.58 -1.63
CA VAL A 65 -1.33 1.55 -0.38
C VAL A 65 -2.08 0.72 0.62
N ILE A 66 -1.43 -0.34 1.11
CA ILE A 66 -1.96 -1.26 2.11
C ILE A 66 -1.13 -1.10 3.38
N ASP A 67 -1.79 -0.69 4.46
CA ASP A 67 -1.23 -0.64 5.80
C ASP A 67 -1.27 -2.03 6.44
N LEU A 68 -0.08 -2.62 6.65
CA LEU A 68 0.05 -3.94 7.25
C LEU A 68 -0.18 -3.94 8.77
N SER A 69 -0.31 -2.77 9.39
CA SER A 69 -0.66 -2.62 10.81
C SER A 69 -2.16 -2.37 11.02
N SER A 70 -2.97 -2.44 9.97
CA SER A 70 -4.42 -2.33 10.07
C SER A 70 -5.02 -3.41 10.97
N LYS A 71 -6.12 -3.07 11.65
CA LYS A 71 -6.88 -4.02 12.47
C LYS A 71 -7.51 -5.15 11.65
N THR A 72 -7.70 -4.92 10.36
CA THR A 72 -8.26 -5.87 9.39
C THR A 72 -7.20 -6.11 8.32
N PRO A 73 -6.26 -7.05 8.53
CA PRO A 73 -5.16 -7.27 7.61
C PRO A 73 -5.67 -7.68 6.23
N VAL A 74 -5.03 -7.18 5.18
CA VAL A 74 -5.22 -7.73 3.83
C VAL A 74 -4.66 -9.15 3.82
N LYS A 75 -5.43 -10.07 3.27
CA LYS A 75 -5.11 -11.49 3.12
C LYS A 75 -4.48 -11.74 1.76
N GLU A 76 -5.17 -11.33 0.70
CA GLU A 76 -4.75 -11.54 -0.68
C GLU A 76 -4.91 -10.27 -1.52
N ILE A 77 -4.00 -10.13 -2.48
CA ILE A 77 -4.01 -9.10 -3.52
C ILE A 77 -3.95 -9.84 -4.85
N HIS A 78 -4.94 -9.63 -5.70
CA HIS A 78 -5.06 -10.31 -6.98
C HIS A 78 -4.56 -9.37 -8.06
N LEU A 79 -3.52 -9.79 -8.79
CA LEU A 79 -2.88 -9.00 -9.82
C LEU A 79 -3.56 -9.19 -11.18
N SER A 80 -3.40 -8.22 -12.08
CA SER A 80 -3.98 -8.24 -13.43
C SER A 80 -3.43 -9.36 -14.32
N ASP A 81 -2.26 -9.91 -13.98
CA ASP A 81 -1.64 -11.05 -14.66
C ASP A 81 -2.05 -12.42 -14.08
N GLY A 82 -2.97 -12.43 -13.11
CA GLY A 82 -3.47 -13.64 -12.47
C GLY A 82 -2.62 -14.14 -11.31
N GLN A 83 -1.53 -13.46 -10.94
CA GLN A 83 -0.79 -13.76 -9.72
C GLN A 83 -1.57 -13.35 -8.46
N ILE A 84 -1.31 -14.06 -7.36
CA ILE A 84 -1.92 -13.76 -6.05
C ILE A 84 -0.79 -13.50 -5.05
N ILE A 85 -0.75 -12.28 -4.52
CA ILE A 85 0.17 -11.92 -3.45
C ILE A 85 -0.55 -12.09 -2.11
N ARG A 86 0.01 -12.91 -1.25
CA ARG A 86 -0.47 -13.05 0.14
C ARG A 86 0.22 -12.04 1.02
N ALA A 87 -0.52 -11.03 1.48
CA ALA A 87 0.04 -9.87 2.18
C ALA A 87 0.69 -10.24 3.53
N GLU A 88 0.23 -11.31 4.20
CA GLU A 88 0.89 -11.88 5.39
C GLU A 88 2.34 -12.34 5.13
N ARG A 89 2.64 -12.81 3.91
CA ARG A 89 3.99 -13.23 3.50
C ARG A 89 4.83 -12.06 2.99
N ALA A 90 4.19 -11.06 2.37
CA ALA A 90 4.87 -9.88 1.86
C ALA A 90 5.43 -8.99 3.00
N GLY A 91 4.72 -8.88 4.13
CA GLY A 91 5.22 -8.20 5.33
C GLY A 91 6.46 -8.87 5.94
N ALA A 92 6.54 -10.20 5.91
CA ALA A 92 7.71 -10.96 6.37
C ALA A 92 8.92 -10.80 5.43
N ALA A 93 8.68 -10.76 4.12
CA ALA A 93 9.72 -10.53 3.11
C ALA A 93 10.29 -9.10 3.13
N LEU A 94 9.52 -8.10 3.57
CA LEU A 94 9.96 -6.70 3.68
C LEU A 94 10.55 -6.35 5.06
N SER A 95 10.19 -7.09 6.11
CA SER A 95 10.78 -6.92 7.46
C SER A 95 12.07 -7.71 7.67
N GLY A 96 12.31 -8.75 6.87
CA GLY A 96 13.60 -9.38 6.71
C GLY A 96 14.34 -8.78 5.52
N GLY A 97 15.18 -7.76 5.75
CA GLY A 97 16.21 -7.33 4.81
C GLY A 97 17.27 -8.41 4.59
N ASP A 98 16.86 -9.58 4.09
CA ASP A 98 17.68 -10.70 3.66
C ASP A 98 16.96 -11.44 2.52
N ALA A 99 16.78 -10.73 1.41
CA ALA A 99 16.62 -11.38 0.10
C ALA A 99 17.97 -11.31 -0.62
N GLY A 100 19.01 -11.92 -0.04
CA GLY A 100 20.34 -11.90 -0.63
C GLY A 100 21.42 -12.54 0.23
N GLY A 101 21.35 -13.85 0.48
CA GLY A 101 22.29 -14.53 1.36
C GLY A 101 22.51 -16.02 1.07
N GLY A 102 22.84 -16.38 -0.18
CA GLY A 102 23.65 -17.58 -0.44
C GLY A 102 22.92 -18.80 -0.99
N GLY A 103 22.84 -18.85 -2.32
CA GLY A 103 22.98 -20.14 -2.98
C GLY A 103 24.37 -20.70 -2.72
N LYS A 104 24.45 -21.98 -2.34
CA LYS A 104 25.37 -22.99 -2.87
C LYS A 104 25.14 -24.31 -2.13
N ASN A 105 24.78 -25.32 -2.93
CA ASN A 105 24.92 -26.77 -2.74
C ASN A 105 24.37 -27.38 -1.44
#